data_AF-A0A813IQI8-F1
#
_entry.id   AF-A0A813IQI8-F1
#
_cell.length_a   1.000
_cell.length_b   1.000
_cell.length_c   1.000
_cell.angle_alpha   90.00
_cell.angle_beta   90.00
_cell.angle_gamma   90.00
#
_symmetry.space_group_name_H-M   'P 1'
#
loop_
_entity.id
_entity.type
_entity.pdbx_description
1 polymer ?
#
loop_
_entity_poly.entity_id
_entity_poly.type
_entity_poly.pdbx_seq_one_letter_code
_entity_poly.pdbx_strand_id
1 'polypeptide(L)'
;DALVSVAERYYQEAPRELGIQEVLTSLSRISCVIHSSSSKAAGDFYDQLRRQTYMTPTSYLELIKLFTELLGQKMGELSTKLNRYKVGTKRLDETRDIVDKLKVDLTKLGPAIEQGKLDTAQLIIQVDKEEVLAQEKQAACEVDEKEAGEAAAVASEIKAECQRELDEALPEYYAAIKSLDALDKKDIQE
;
A
#
# COMPACT_ATOMS: atom_id res chain seq x y z
N ASP A 1 -9.84 -57.63 -38.51
CA ASP A 1 -9.94 -58.09 -37.11
C ASP A 1 -8.67 -57.97 -36.29
N ALA A 2 -7.53 -58.58 -36.68
CA ALA A 2 -6.32 -58.55 -35.84
C ALA A 2 -5.77 -57.14 -35.55
N LEU A 3 -5.60 -56.28 -36.57
CA LEU A 3 -5.06 -54.91 -36.38
C LEU A 3 -5.95 -54.03 -35.49
N VAL A 4 -7.27 -54.17 -35.63
CA VAL A 4 -8.24 -53.42 -34.83
C VAL A 4 -8.18 -53.90 -33.37
N SER A 5 -8.17 -55.21 -33.13
CA SER A 5 -8.08 -55.78 -31.78
C SER A 5 -6.78 -55.39 -31.06
N VAL A 6 -5.64 -55.36 -31.77
CA VAL A 6 -4.36 -54.90 -31.21
C VAL A 6 -4.45 -53.42 -30.82
N ALA A 7 -5.01 -52.57 -31.69
CA ALA A 7 -5.18 -51.15 -31.39
C ALA A 7 -6.13 -50.92 -30.20
N GLU A 8 -7.26 -51.64 -30.15
CA GLU A 8 -8.21 -51.54 -29.04
C GLU A 8 -7.55 -51.90 -27.70
N ARG A 9 -6.75 -52.98 -27.66
CA ARG A 9 -6.02 -53.37 -26.45
C ARG A 9 -5.03 -52.29 -26.02
N TYR A 10 -4.24 -51.75 -26.95
CA TYR A 10 -3.27 -50.69 -26.64
C TYR A 10 -3.94 -49.40 -26.17
N TYR A 11 -5.02 -48.97 -26.83
CA TYR A 11 -5.75 -47.77 -26.46
C TYR A 11 -6.55 -47.93 -25.16
N GLN A 12 -6.93 -49.14 -24.77
CA GLN A 12 -7.52 -49.43 -23.45
C GLN A 12 -6.52 -49.23 -22.31
N GLU A 13 -5.23 -49.49 -22.54
CA GLU A 13 -4.16 -49.27 -21.57
C GLU A 13 -3.74 -47.79 -21.46
N ALA A 14 -4.21 -46.93 -22.38
CA ALA A 14 -3.89 -45.52 -22.37
C ALA A 14 -4.50 -44.78 -21.16
N PRO A 15 -3.86 -43.70 -20.65
CA PRO A 15 -4.40 -42.92 -19.54
C PRO A 15 -5.82 -42.42 -19.80
N ARG A 16 -6.72 -42.60 -18.83
CA ARG A 16 -8.14 -42.18 -18.93
C ARG A 16 -8.32 -40.68 -19.16
N GLU A 17 -7.38 -39.87 -18.67
CA GLU A 17 -7.37 -38.42 -18.84
C GLU A 17 -7.34 -37.99 -20.31
N LEU A 18 -6.89 -38.86 -21.21
CA LEU A 18 -6.84 -38.59 -22.64
C LEU A 18 -8.21 -38.71 -23.33
N GLY A 19 -9.24 -39.22 -22.66
CA GLY A 19 -10.58 -39.39 -23.24
C GLY A 19 -10.68 -40.43 -24.37
N ILE A 20 -9.59 -41.18 -24.64
CA ILE A 20 -9.53 -42.14 -25.76
C ILE A 20 -10.60 -43.24 -25.64
N GLN A 21 -11.00 -43.59 -24.42
CA GLN A 21 -12.01 -44.62 -24.16
C GLN A 21 -13.38 -44.30 -24.79
N GLU A 22 -13.75 -43.03 -24.93
CA GLU A 22 -15.03 -42.62 -25.53
C GLU A 22 -15.08 -42.87 -27.04
N VAL A 23 -13.91 -42.83 -27.69
CA VAL A 23 -13.75 -42.93 -29.15
C VAL A 23 -12.98 -44.19 -29.56
N LEU A 24 -12.83 -45.15 -28.64
CA LEU A 24 -11.93 -46.31 -28.75
C LEU A 24 -12.08 -47.05 -30.08
N THR A 25 -13.29 -47.53 -30.39
CA THR A 25 -13.55 -48.33 -31.60
C THR A 25 -13.31 -47.54 -32.88
N SER A 26 -13.71 -46.26 -32.90
CA SER A 26 -13.51 -45.38 -34.05
C SER A 26 -12.03 -45.09 -34.28
N LEU A 27 -11.29 -44.81 -33.22
CA LEU A 27 -9.85 -44.54 -33.27
C LEU A 27 -9.07 -45.80 -33.72
N SER A 28 -9.38 -46.96 -33.16
CA SER A 28 -8.76 -48.24 -33.55
C SER A 28 -8.99 -48.57 -35.02
N ARG A 29 -10.19 -48.30 -35.55
CA ARG A 29 -10.50 -48.45 -36.97
C ARG A 29 -9.69 -47.50 -37.84
N ILE A 30 -9.61 -46.22 -37.45
CA ILE A 30 -8.83 -45.22 -38.19
C ILE A 30 -7.34 -45.59 -38.22
N SER A 31 -6.76 -46.00 -37.10
CA SER A 31 -5.36 -46.45 -37.04
C SER A 31 -5.10 -47.63 -37.98
N CYS A 32 -6.02 -48.58 -38.05
CA CYS A 32 -5.95 -49.69 -39.00
C CYS A 32 -6.01 -49.20 -40.47
N VAL A 33 -6.87 -48.25 -40.78
CA VAL A 33 -6.98 -47.66 -42.14
C VAL A 33 -5.70 -46.92 -42.50
N ILE A 34 -5.14 -46.12 -41.58
CA ILE A 34 -3.88 -45.39 -41.80
C ILE A 34 -2.76 -46.38 -42.12
N HIS A 35 -2.55 -47.40 -41.29
CA HIS A 35 -1.52 -48.40 -41.52
C HIS A 35 -1.68 -49.13 -42.86
N SER A 36 -2.91 -49.53 -43.19
CA SER A 36 -3.22 -50.21 -44.45
C SER A 36 -3.00 -49.30 -45.66
N SER A 37 -3.33 -48.01 -45.55
CA SER A 37 -3.11 -47.02 -46.61
C SER A 37 -1.62 -46.78 -46.86
N SER A 38 -0.80 -46.72 -45.80
CA SER A 38 0.65 -46.61 -45.92
C SER A 38 1.28 -47.86 -46.57
N SER A 39 0.76 -49.05 -46.27
CA SER A 39 1.19 -50.29 -46.93
C SER A 39 0.86 -50.29 -48.41
N LYS A 40 -0.30 -49.75 -48.81
CA LYS A 40 -0.64 -49.57 -50.22
C LYS A 40 0.28 -48.55 -50.90
N ALA A 41 0.51 -47.41 -50.25
CA ALA A 41 1.40 -46.36 -50.76
C ALA A 41 2.84 -46.86 -50.94
N ALA A 42 3.32 -47.75 -50.08
CA ALA A 42 4.62 -48.41 -50.25
C ALA A 42 4.70 -49.25 -51.53
N GLY A 43 3.61 -49.92 -51.91
CA GLY A 43 3.51 -50.64 -53.20
C GLY A 43 3.53 -49.68 -54.39
N ASP A 44 2.70 -48.63 -54.34
CA ASP A 44 2.64 -47.61 -55.39
C ASP A 44 4.01 -46.93 -55.59
N PHE A 45 4.74 -46.68 -54.50
CA PHE A 45 6.08 -46.09 -54.51
C PHE A 45 7.11 -47.00 -55.17
N TYR A 46 7.02 -48.32 -54.93
CA TYR A 46 7.86 -49.30 -55.61
C TYR A 46 7.57 -49.35 -57.11
N ASP A 47 6.30 -49.30 -57.51
CA ASP A 47 5.93 -49.36 -58.93
C ASP A 47 6.42 -48.14 -59.71
N GLN A 48 6.39 -46.95 -59.09
CA GLN A 48 6.80 -45.70 -59.73
C GLN A 48 8.31 -45.47 -59.73
N LEU A 49 8.97 -45.72 -58.60
CA LEU A 49 10.36 -45.29 -58.38
C LEU A 49 11.33 -46.47 -58.18
N ARG A 50 10.82 -47.71 -58.17
CA ARG A 50 11.60 -48.93 -57.91
C ARG A 50 12.35 -48.89 -56.58
N ARG A 51 11.85 -48.13 -55.61
CA ARG A 51 12.39 -48.03 -54.25
C ARG A 51 11.53 -48.85 -53.30
N GLN A 52 12.16 -49.79 -52.59
CA GLN A 52 11.46 -50.64 -51.63
C GLN A 52 11.31 -49.92 -50.28
N THR A 53 10.09 -49.90 -49.76
CA THR A 53 9.75 -49.45 -48.41
C THR A 53 8.87 -50.51 -47.75
N TYR A 54 9.15 -50.84 -46.50
CA TYR A 54 8.46 -51.91 -45.79
C TYR A 54 7.62 -51.35 -44.65
N MET A 55 6.34 -51.70 -44.64
CA MET A 55 5.46 -51.45 -43.51
C MET A 55 5.41 -52.70 -42.63
N THR A 56 5.90 -52.57 -41.40
CA THR A 56 6.00 -53.69 -40.46
C THR A 56 4.97 -53.55 -39.34
N PRO A 57 4.59 -54.66 -38.66
CA PRO A 57 3.77 -54.57 -37.45
C PRO A 57 4.38 -53.69 -36.36
N THR A 58 5.71 -53.60 -36.27
CA THR A 58 6.40 -52.69 -35.35
C THR A 58 6.06 -51.23 -35.64
N SER A 59 6.06 -50.84 -36.92
CA SER A 59 5.66 -49.49 -37.35
C SER A 59 4.19 -49.18 -37.01
N TYR A 60 3.32 -50.20 -36.92
CA TYR A 60 1.94 -50.02 -36.46
C TYR A 60 1.84 -49.73 -34.96
N LEU A 61 2.62 -50.45 -34.14
CA LEU A 61 2.68 -50.18 -32.71
C LEU A 61 3.29 -48.81 -32.41
N GLU A 62 4.31 -48.42 -33.17
CA GLU A 62 4.91 -47.09 -33.09
C GLU A 62 3.92 -45.98 -33.44
N LEU A 63 3.07 -46.17 -34.46
CA LEU A 63 1.99 -45.23 -34.79
C LEU A 63 1.05 -45.01 -33.60
N ILE A 64 0.59 -46.10 -32.98
CA ILE A 64 -0.34 -46.06 -31.85
C ILE A 64 0.31 -45.37 -30.63
N LYS A 65 1.56 -45.73 -30.34
CA LYS A 65 2.34 -45.14 -29.25
C LYS A 65 2.57 -43.64 -29.47
N LEU A 66 3.05 -43.26 -30.65
CA LEU A 66 3.31 -41.87 -31.02
C LEU A 66 2.05 -41.02 -30.92
N PHE A 67 0.91 -41.53 -31.41
CA PHE A 67 -0.36 -40.84 -31.28
C PHE A 67 -0.74 -40.59 -29.82
N THR A 68 -0.61 -41.61 -28.98
CA THR A 68 -0.97 -41.52 -27.55
C THR A 68 -0.07 -40.52 -26.81
N GLU A 69 1.24 -40.54 -27.08
CA GLU A 69 2.20 -39.59 -26.50
C GLU A 69 1.93 -38.15 -26.98
N LEU A 70 1.71 -37.96 -28.28
CA LEU A 70 1.42 -36.66 -28.87
C LEU A 70 0.11 -36.08 -28.33
N LEU A 71 -0.92 -36.91 -28.18
CA LEU A 71 -2.19 -36.48 -27.60
C LEU A 71 -1.99 -35.98 -26.16
N GLY A 72 -1.23 -36.73 -25.35
CA GLY A 72 -0.90 -36.30 -23.99
C GLY A 72 -0.15 -34.98 -23.93
N GLN A 73 0.84 -34.79 -24.81
CA GLN A 73 1.56 -33.51 -24.92
C GLN A 73 0.61 -32.37 -25.29
N LYS A 74 -0.26 -32.56 -26.28
CA LYS A 74 -1.20 -31.52 -26.73
C LYS A 74 -2.27 -31.19 -25.69
N MET A 75 -2.75 -32.18 -24.96
CA MET A 75 -3.66 -31.95 -23.84
C MET A 75 -2.98 -31.21 -22.68
N GLY A 76 -1.72 -31.52 -22.39
CA GLY A 76 -0.91 -30.78 -21.42
C GLY A 76 -0.75 -29.31 -21.81
N GLU A 77 -0.33 -29.04 -23.05
CA GLU A 77 -0.22 -27.68 -23.59
C GLU A 77 -1.54 -26.90 -23.49
N LEU A 78 -2.67 -27.56 -23.83
CA LEU A 78 -4.00 -26.96 -23.75
C LEU A 78 -4.41 -26.66 -22.31
N SER A 79 -4.16 -27.60 -21.39
CA SER A 79 -4.46 -27.44 -19.96
C SER A 79 -3.70 -26.26 -19.36
N THR A 80 -2.40 -26.12 -19.68
CA THR A 80 -1.60 -24.97 -19.23
C THR A 80 -2.16 -23.65 -19.75
N LYS A 81 -2.52 -23.57 -21.05
CA LYS A 81 -3.12 -22.37 -21.65
C LYS A 81 -4.45 -22.03 -20.99
N LEU A 82 -5.30 -23.04 -20.77
CA LEU A 82 -6.60 -22.88 -20.13
C LEU A 82 -6.45 -22.41 -18.67
N ASN A 83 -5.50 -22.97 -17.92
CA ASN A 83 -5.22 -22.51 -16.56
C ASN A 83 -4.75 -21.05 -16.55
N ARG A 84 -3.88 -20.64 -17.49
CA ARG A 84 -3.45 -19.25 -17.64
C ARG A 84 -4.64 -18.31 -17.86
N TYR A 85 -5.59 -18.67 -18.72
CA TYR A 85 -6.80 -17.86 -18.95
C TYR A 85 -7.71 -17.83 -17.73
N LYS A 86 -7.91 -18.95 -17.04
CA LYS A 86 -8.71 -19.00 -15.80
C LYS A 86 -8.13 -18.09 -14.73
N VAL A 87 -6.83 -18.18 -14.48
CA VAL A 87 -6.13 -17.32 -13.50
C VAL A 87 -6.19 -15.86 -13.94
N GLY A 88 -5.91 -15.57 -15.21
CA GLY A 88 -5.96 -14.21 -15.75
C GLY A 88 -7.34 -13.57 -15.61
N THR A 89 -8.40 -14.29 -15.97
CA THR A 89 -9.79 -13.81 -15.83
C THR A 89 -10.12 -13.54 -14.38
N LYS A 90 -9.78 -14.47 -13.47
CA LYS A 90 -10.01 -14.27 -12.03
C LYS A 90 -9.30 -13.01 -11.51
N ARG A 91 -8.06 -12.76 -11.93
CA ARG A 91 -7.32 -11.55 -11.53
C ARG A 91 -7.95 -10.27 -12.08
N LEU A 92 -8.50 -10.30 -13.29
CA LEU A 92 -9.23 -9.17 -13.86
C LEU A 92 -10.49 -8.86 -13.06
N ASP A 93 -11.25 -9.89 -12.68
CA ASP A 93 -12.45 -9.73 -11.86
C ASP A 93 -12.09 -9.17 -10.46
N GLU A 94 -11.07 -9.72 -9.80
CA GLU A 94 -10.57 -9.20 -8.52
C GLU A 94 -10.14 -7.72 -8.63
N THR A 95 -9.44 -7.36 -9.71
CA THR A 95 -8.98 -5.99 -9.94
C THR A 95 -10.15 -5.05 -10.21
N ARG A 96 -11.15 -5.52 -10.96
CA ARG A 96 -12.38 -4.76 -11.23
C ARG A 96 -13.09 -4.39 -9.94
N ASP A 97 -13.25 -5.35 -9.02
CA ASP A 97 -13.88 -5.11 -7.72
C ASP A 97 -13.11 -4.07 -6.88
N ILE A 98 -11.77 -4.13 -6.91
CA ILE A 98 -10.91 -3.15 -6.23
C ILE A 98 -11.09 -1.76 -6.84
N VAL A 99 -11.08 -1.67 -8.17
CA VAL A 99 -11.25 -0.39 -8.89
C VAL A 99 -12.62 0.21 -8.62
N ASP A 100 -13.68 -0.61 -8.57
CA ASP A 100 -15.02 -0.11 -8.30
C ASP A 100 -15.16 0.40 -6.85
N LYS A 101 -14.49 -0.23 -5.87
CA LYS A 101 -14.38 0.32 -4.50
C LYS A 101 -13.64 1.66 -4.48
N LEU A 102 -12.49 1.74 -5.15
CA LEU A 102 -11.71 2.97 -5.24
C LEU A 102 -12.49 4.12 -5.86
N LYS A 103 -13.30 3.86 -6.89
CA LYS A 103 -14.19 4.88 -7.48
C LYS A 103 -15.20 5.42 -6.47
N VAL A 104 -15.80 4.53 -5.66
CA VAL A 104 -16.76 4.93 -4.62
C VAL A 104 -16.05 5.80 -3.58
N ASP A 105 -14.85 5.41 -3.14
CA ASP A 105 -14.09 6.17 -2.15
C ASP A 105 -13.67 7.54 -2.68
N LEU A 106 -13.21 7.64 -3.93
CA LEU A 106 -12.90 8.92 -4.57
C LEU A 106 -14.13 9.82 -4.70
N THR A 107 -15.29 9.24 -5.05
CA THR A 107 -16.54 10.00 -5.16
C THR A 107 -16.98 10.57 -3.81
N LYS A 108 -16.75 9.84 -2.71
CA LYS A 108 -17.01 10.31 -1.35
C LYS A 108 -16.01 11.36 -0.86
N LEU A 109 -14.73 11.19 -1.21
CA LEU A 109 -13.67 12.06 -0.74
C LEU A 109 -13.67 13.43 -1.45
N GLY A 110 -14.11 13.48 -2.71
CA GLY A 110 -14.19 14.71 -3.50
C GLY A 110 -14.90 15.88 -2.77
N PRO A 111 -16.15 15.71 -2.32
CA PRO A 111 -16.86 16.75 -1.58
C PRO A 111 -16.18 17.14 -0.26
N ALA A 112 -15.61 16.18 0.48
CA ALA A 112 -14.92 16.46 1.73
C ALA A 112 -13.67 17.33 1.52
N ILE A 113 -12.94 17.11 0.42
CA ILE A 113 -11.78 17.94 0.06
C ILE A 113 -12.23 19.36 -0.29
N GLU A 114 -13.29 19.53 -1.07
CA GLU A 114 -13.82 20.86 -1.42
C GLU A 114 -14.32 21.61 -0.18
N GLN A 115 -15.01 20.93 0.74
CA GLN A 115 -15.41 21.51 2.02
C GLN A 115 -14.19 21.95 2.85
N GLY A 116 -13.18 21.07 2.99
CA GLY A 116 -11.97 21.39 3.73
C GLY A 116 -11.19 22.57 3.14
N LYS A 117 -11.20 22.75 1.81
CA LYS A 117 -10.62 23.93 1.16
C LYS A 117 -11.38 25.21 1.53
N LEU A 118 -12.71 25.17 1.51
CA LEU A 118 -13.54 26.32 1.88
C LEU A 118 -13.33 26.69 3.35
N ASP A 119 -13.35 25.71 4.25
CA ASP A 119 -13.15 25.91 5.69
C ASP A 119 -11.75 26.49 5.96
N THR A 120 -10.71 25.97 5.28
CA THR A 120 -9.34 26.49 5.40
C THR A 120 -9.24 27.94 4.90
N ALA A 121 -9.88 28.26 3.77
CA ALA A 121 -9.90 29.62 3.25
C ALA A 121 -10.60 30.60 4.20
N GLN A 122 -11.68 30.18 4.87
CA GLN A 122 -12.34 30.98 5.90
C GLN A 122 -11.46 31.17 7.13
N LEU A 123 -10.76 30.12 7.57
CA LEU A 123 -9.84 30.19 8.70
C LEU A 123 -8.70 31.17 8.44
N ILE A 124 -8.12 31.17 7.23
CA ILE A 124 -7.08 32.13 6.85
C ILE A 124 -7.59 33.57 7.00
N ILE A 125 -8.80 33.87 6.50
CA ILE A 125 -9.40 35.21 6.63
C ILE A 125 -9.59 35.61 8.10
N GLN A 126 -9.94 34.65 8.97
CA GLN A 126 -10.11 34.92 10.39
C GLN A 126 -8.77 35.15 11.08
N VAL A 127 -7.75 34.35 10.78
CA VAL A 127 -6.39 34.51 11.30
C VAL A 127 -5.82 35.87 10.91
N ASP A 128 -5.97 36.29 9.65
CA ASP A 128 -5.49 37.60 9.19
C ASP A 128 -6.14 38.75 9.99
N LYS A 129 -7.44 38.64 10.32
CA LYS A 129 -8.14 39.64 11.15
C LYS A 129 -7.65 39.64 12.60
N GLU A 130 -7.49 38.45 13.18
CA GLU A 130 -7.02 38.31 14.55
C GLU A 130 -5.56 38.76 14.70
N GLU A 131 -4.73 38.55 13.67
CA GLU A 131 -3.34 39.02 13.63
C GLU A 131 -3.27 40.55 13.67
N VAL A 132 -4.10 41.26 12.90
CA VAL A 132 -4.17 42.72 12.95
C VAL A 132 -4.54 43.20 14.36
N LEU A 133 -5.57 42.61 14.96
CA LEU A 133 -6.00 42.97 16.32
C LEU A 133 -4.94 42.63 17.38
N ALA A 134 -4.19 41.55 17.19
CA ALA A 134 -3.11 41.15 18.08
C ALA A 134 -1.93 42.13 17.97
N GLN A 135 -1.55 42.55 16.75
CA GLN A 135 -0.51 43.57 16.54
C GLN A 135 -0.89 44.92 17.17
N GLU A 136 -2.15 45.35 17.03
CA GLU A 136 -2.64 46.57 17.69
C GLU A 136 -2.53 46.49 19.22
N LYS A 137 -2.96 45.37 19.81
CA LYS A 137 -2.85 45.15 21.26
C LYS A 137 -1.40 45.04 21.73
N GLN A 138 -0.55 44.38 20.96
CA GLN A 138 0.87 44.26 21.27
C GLN A 138 1.52 45.65 21.28
N ALA A 139 1.25 46.48 20.27
CA ALA A 139 1.76 47.85 20.23
C ALA A 139 1.29 48.68 21.43
N ALA A 140 0.04 48.53 21.86
CA ALA A 140 -0.47 49.20 23.06
C ALA A 140 0.25 48.71 24.34
N CYS A 141 0.40 47.39 24.51
CA CYS A 141 1.12 46.85 25.66
C CYS A 141 2.59 47.25 25.69
N GLU A 142 3.27 47.36 24.55
CA GLU A 142 4.67 47.83 24.48
C GLU A 142 4.81 49.31 24.92
N VAL A 143 3.78 50.13 24.70
CA VAL A 143 3.74 51.51 25.22
C VAL A 143 3.52 51.49 26.74
N ASP A 144 2.50 50.77 27.21
CA ASP A 144 2.19 50.68 28.64
C ASP A 144 3.35 50.08 29.45
N GLU A 145 4.06 49.10 28.90
CA GLU A 145 5.23 48.46 29.53
C GLU A 145 6.39 49.44 29.68
N LYS A 146 6.64 50.30 28.69
CA LYS A 146 7.66 51.36 28.79
C LYS A 146 7.30 52.37 29.87
N GLU A 147 6.06 52.86 29.87
CA GLU A 147 5.60 53.84 30.86
C GLU A 147 5.66 53.26 32.28
N ALA A 148 5.20 52.01 32.46
CA ALA A 148 5.28 51.32 33.74
C ALA A 148 6.73 51.06 34.18
N GLY A 149 7.62 50.72 33.23
CA GLY A 149 9.05 50.54 33.49
C GLY A 149 9.74 51.82 33.94
N GLU A 150 9.46 52.95 33.29
CA GLU A 150 9.95 54.28 33.69
C GLU A 150 9.43 54.67 35.07
N ALA A 151 8.12 54.53 35.31
CA ALA A 151 7.52 54.82 36.61
C ALA A 151 8.09 53.93 37.73
N ALA A 152 8.32 52.64 37.45
CA ALA A 152 8.94 51.71 38.39
C ALA A 152 10.40 52.08 38.70
N ALA A 153 11.17 52.51 37.70
CA ALA A 153 12.54 52.99 37.89
C ALA A 153 12.58 54.22 38.79
N VAL A 154 11.75 55.23 38.52
CA VAL A 154 11.63 56.44 39.35
C VAL A 154 11.22 56.09 40.78
N ALA A 155 10.21 55.23 40.97
CA ALA A 155 9.77 54.81 42.30
C ALA A 155 10.88 54.04 43.05
N SER A 156 11.69 53.24 42.34
CA SER A 156 12.82 52.53 42.92
C SER A 156 13.95 53.48 43.35
N GLU A 157 14.22 54.53 42.57
CA GLU A 157 15.20 55.58 42.93
C GLU A 157 14.76 56.32 44.19
N ILE A 158 13.51 56.81 44.24
CA ILE A 158 12.95 57.50 45.43
C ILE A 158 13.00 56.57 46.65
N LYS A 159 12.59 55.30 46.49
CA LYS A 159 12.65 54.31 47.58
C LYS A 159 14.09 54.13 48.08
N ALA A 160 15.07 54.04 47.19
CA ALA A 160 16.47 53.88 47.57
C ALA A 160 17.01 55.12 48.30
N GLU A 161 16.63 56.33 47.85
CA GLU A 161 17.00 57.58 48.51
C GLU A 161 16.39 57.69 49.91
N CYS A 162 15.09 57.46 50.07
CA CYS A 162 14.43 57.48 51.37
C CYS A 162 14.97 56.39 52.31
N GLN A 163 15.28 55.19 51.80
CA GLN A 163 15.87 54.12 52.62
C GLN A 163 17.26 54.52 53.12
N ARG A 164 18.07 55.19 52.29
CA ARG A 164 19.38 55.72 52.70
C ARG A 164 19.25 56.75 53.81
N GLU A 165 18.33 57.72 53.68
CA GLU A 165 18.08 58.73 54.72
C GLU A 165 17.59 58.10 56.02
N LEU A 166 16.71 57.10 55.92
CA LEU A 166 16.21 56.35 57.07
C LEU A 166 17.34 55.59 57.78
N ASP A 167 18.22 54.92 57.02
CA ASP A 167 19.35 54.17 57.57
C ASP A 167 20.40 55.08 58.24
N GLU A 168 20.51 56.34 57.83
CA GLU A 168 21.34 57.37 58.47
C GLU A 168 20.69 57.93 59.74
N ALA A 169 19.38 58.17 59.73
CA ALA A 169 18.64 58.74 60.86
C ALA A 169 18.39 57.73 62.00
N LEU A 170 18.22 56.43 61.70
CA LEU A 170 17.93 55.40 62.70
C LEU A 170 19.01 55.26 63.79
N PRO A 171 20.33 55.25 63.48
CA PRO A 171 21.39 55.25 64.48
C PRO A 171 21.35 56.44 65.43
N GLU A 172 21.11 57.65 64.92
CA GLU A 172 20.99 58.86 65.74
C GLU A 172 19.74 58.81 66.63
N TYR A 173 18.63 58.34 66.09
CA TYR A 173 17.39 58.15 66.85
C TYR A 173 17.57 57.12 67.99
N TYR A 174 18.17 55.96 67.72
CA TYR A 174 18.46 54.97 68.76
C TYR A 174 19.49 55.46 69.77
N ALA A 175 20.46 56.27 69.34
CA ALA A 175 21.39 56.93 70.26
C ALA A 175 20.65 57.91 71.19
N ALA A 176 19.72 58.70 70.66
CA ALA A 176 18.90 59.63 71.44
C ALA A 176 17.97 58.89 72.43
N ILE A 177 17.32 57.79 72.03
CA ILE A 177 16.54 56.93 72.94
C ILE A 177 17.42 56.38 74.05
N LYS A 178 18.59 55.85 73.71
CA LYS A 178 19.51 55.28 74.70
C LYS A 178 20.01 56.34 75.70
N SER A 179 20.22 57.58 75.24
CA SER A 179 20.54 58.71 76.11
C SER A 179 19.38 59.10 77.02
N LEU A 180 18.13 59.03 76.54
CA LEU A 180 16.93 59.27 77.36
C LEU A 180 16.71 58.17 78.40
N ASP A 181 16.88 56.90 78.05
CA ASP A 181 16.81 55.76 78.97
C ASP A 181 17.94 55.76 80.02
N ALA A 182 19.01 56.52 79.78
CA ALA A 182 20.10 56.72 80.73
C ALA A 182 19.84 57.85 81.74
N LEU A 183 18.74 58.61 81.63
CA LEU A 183 18.31 59.54 82.68
C LEU A 183 17.64 58.79 83.83
N ASP A 184 18.13 59.01 85.06
CA ASP A 184 17.50 58.51 86.28
C ASP A 184 16.55 59.58 86.86
N LYS A 185 15.59 59.18 87.70
CA LYS A 185 14.52 60.06 88.25
C LYS A 185 15.03 61.29 89.02
N LYS A 186 16.32 61.32 89.37
CA LYS A 186 16.98 62.44 90.05
C LYS A 186 17.35 63.61 89.12
N ASP A 187 17.45 63.37 87.81
CA ASP A 187 17.86 64.38 86.83
C ASP A 187 16.66 65.17 86.25
N ILE A 188 15.42 64.78 86.60
CA ILE A 188 14.16 65.36 86.08
C ILE A 188 13.41 66.20 87.15
N GLN A 189 13.95 66.33 88.37
CA GLN A 189 13.38 67.18 89.43
C GLN A 189 14.19 68.47 89.63
N GLU A 190 13.72 69.56 89.01
CA GLU A 190 13.64 70.91 89.61
C GLU A 190 12.17 71.23 89.89
#